data_AF-A0A5C7PZ44-F1
#
_entry.id   AF-A0A5C7PZ44-F1
#
_cell.length_a   1.000
_cell.length_b   1.000
_cell.length_c   1.000
_cell.angle_alpha   90.00
_cell.angle_beta   90.00
_cell.angle_gamma   90.00
#
_symmetry.space_group_name_H-M   'P 1'
#
loop_
_entity.id
_entity.type
_entity.pdbx_description
1 polymer ?
#
loop_
_entity_poly.entity_id
_entity_poly.type
_entity_poly.pdbx_seq_one_letter_code
_entity_poly.pdbx_strand_id
1 'polypeptide(L)'
;MWNGTEAQRQALKAYVLATPALASLFGSGDYERLSNALNANSTPAFWIYKTSVTKEDFCCQVGPDGSLFNWSVYIARSLQELKAWDEQFSRGSMNPSLPNVPSAVRDIFSGGTAPVVAHRQHCLDVLRRRTTVAERVLVITPGAAIPGGTAGDGTKATPGQLGWSGNVDVFDINTIMAAP
;
A
#
# COMPACT_ATOMS: atom_id res chain seq x y z
N MET A 1 -4.29 3.46 -18.46
CA MET A 1 -5.29 2.48 -18.95
C MET A 1 -5.66 1.54 -17.82
N TRP A 2 -6.89 1.73 -17.35
CA TRP A 2 -7.54 1.09 -16.23
C TRP A 2 -7.57 -0.43 -16.35
N ASN A 3 -7.17 -1.12 -15.27
CA ASN A 3 -7.14 -2.58 -15.17
C ASN A 3 -8.07 -3.13 -14.08
N GLY A 4 -8.94 -2.30 -13.49
CA GLY A 4 -9.90 -2.74 -12.48
C GLY A 4 -11.18 -3.36 -13.05
N THR A 5 -11.93 -4.05 -12.20
CA THR A 5 -13.20 -4.72 -12.54
C THR A 5 -14.34 -3.74 -12.80
N GLU A 6 -15.46 -4.22 -13.34
CA GLU A 6 -16.67 -3.40 -13.52
C GLU A 6 -17.21 -2.88 -12.19
N ALA A 7 -17.29 -3.74 -11.16
CA ALA A 7 -17.72 -3.33 -9.83
C ALA A 7 -16.83 -2.22 -9.24
N GLN A 8 -15.51 -2.26 -9.49
CA GLN A 8 -14.59 -1.21 -9.06
C GLN A 8 -14.82 0.10 -9.81
N ARG A 9 -15.13 0.05 -11.12
CA ARG A 9 -15.54 1.25 -11.88
C ARG A 9 -16.82 1.85 -11.35
N GLN A 10 -17.85 1.04 -11.10
CA GLN A 10 -19.12 1.51 -10.55
C GLN A 10 -18.94 2.16 -9.17
N ALA A 11 -18.13 1.57 -8.29
CA ALA A 11 -17.82 2.14 -6.98
C ALA A 11 -17.11 3.50 -7.10
N LEU A 12 -16.13 3.61 -7.99
CA LEU A 12 -15.39 4.85 -8.20
C LEU A 12 -16.26 5.94 -8.85
N LYS A 13 -17.10 5.58 -9.84
CA LYS A 13 -18.11 6.47 -10.43
C LYS A 13 -19.08 7.00 -9.38
N ALA A 14 -19.65 6.11 -8.56
CA ALA A 14 -20.55 6.50 -7.48
C ALA A 14 -19.87 7.49 -6.50
N TYR A 15 -18.61 7.24 -6.16
CA TYR A 15 -17.82 8.14 -5.31
C TYR A 15 -17.60 9.53 -5.94
N VAL A 16 -17.24 9.59 -7.23
CA VAL A 16 -17.06 10.85 -7.97
C VAL A 16 -18.36 11.65 -7.98
N LEU A 17 -19.49 11.02 -8.29
CA LEU A 17 -20.80 11.68 -8.34
C LEU A 17 -21.32 12.10 -6.96
N ALA A 18 -21.01 11.35 -5.91
CA ALA A 18 -21.40 11.67 -4.54
C ALA A 18 -20.55 12.79 -3.91
N THR A 19 -19.38 13.10 -4.48
CA THR A 19 -18.46 14.13 -3.95
C THR A 19 -18.61 15.43 -4.74
N PRO A 20 -19.24 16.49 -4.20
CA PRO A 20 -19.62 17.68 -4.98
C PRO A 20 -18.47 18.34 -5.73
N ALA A 21 -17.28 18.42 -5.11
CA ALA A 21 -16.09 18.98 -5.75
C ALA A 21 -15.63 18.17 -6.98
N LEU A 22 -15.66 16.83 -6.89
CA LEU A 22 -15.26 15.95 -8.00
C LEU A 22 -16.32 15.94 -9.10
N ALA A 23 -17.60 15.90 -8.72
CA ALA A 23 -18.72 16.02 -9.64
C ALA A 23 -18.68 17.34 -10.42
N SER A 24 -18.29 18.45 -9.77
CA SER A 24 -18.11 19.74 -10.44
C SER A 24 -16.98 19.70 -11.48
N LEU A 25 -15.84 19.09 -11.16
CA LEU A 25 -14.73 18.95 -12.11
C LEU A 25 -15.12 18.10 -13.33
N PHE A 26 -15.87 17.02 -13.09
CA PHE A 26 -16.41 16.20 -14.17
C PHE A 26 -17.39 16.99 -15.05
N GLY A 27 -18.35 17.69 -14.43
CA GLY A 27 -19.35 18.49 -15.14
C GLY A 27 -18.77 19.65 -15.96
N SER A 28 -17.62 20.20 -15.55
CA SER A 28 -16.89 21.21 -16.31
C SER A 28 -15.94 20.64 -17.37
N GLY A 29 -15.81 19.31 -17.47
CA GLY A 29 -14.85 18.65 -18.37
C GLY A 29 -13.38 18.78 -17.95
N ASP A 30 -13.09 19.15 -16.70
CA ASP A 30 -11.73 19.32 -16.18
C ASP A 30 -11.17 17.97 -15.70
N TYR A 31 -10.94 17.07 -16.66
CA TYR A 31 -10.51 15.70 -16.39
C TYR A 31 -9.08 15.63 -15.85
N GLU A 32 -8.23 16.61 -16.16
CA GLU A 32 -6.88 16.67 -15.61
C GLU A 32 -6.92 16.93 -14.10
N ARG A 33 -7.70 17.91 -13.62
CA ARG A 33 -7.85 18.14 -12.18
C ARG A 33 -8.58 17.01 -11.49
N LEU A 34 -9.56 16.38 -12.13
CA LEU A 34 -10.24 15.21 -11.58
C LEU A 34 -9.27 14.03 -11.40
N SER A 35 -8.43 13.74 -12.40
CA SER A 35 -7.40 12.70 -12.35
C SER A 35 -6.41 13.00 -11.22
N ASN A 36 -5.92 14.25 -11.13
CA ASN A 36 -5.03 14.68 -10.06
C ASN A 36 -5.68 14.53 -8.67
N ALA A 37 -6.97 14.86 -8.52
CA ALA A 37 -7.69 14.73 -7.26
C ALA A 37 -7.87 13.25 -6.85
N LEU A 38 -8.13 12.36 -7.80
CA LEU A 38 -8.26 10.91 -7.55
C LEU A 38 -6.92 10.25 -7.20
N ASN A 39 -5.82 10.75 -7.76
CA ASN A 39 -4.45 10.28 -7.49
C ASN A 39 -3.81 10.95 -6.26
N ALA A 40 -4.44 11.97 -5.67
CA ALA A 40 -3.94 12.61 -4.45
C ALA A 40 -4.00 11.64 -3.25
N ASN A 41 -3.12 11.84 -2.27
CA ASN A 41 -3.15 11.08 -1.02
C ASN A 41 -4.50 11.25 -0.31
N SER A 42 -5.08 10.14 0.11
CA SER A 42 -6.38 10.16 0.80
C SER A 42 -6.31 10.86 2.17
N THR A 43 -7.38 11.58 2.52
CA THR A 43 -7.55 12.24 3.82
C THR A 43 -8.87 11.79 4.47
N PRO A 44 -8.89 11.32 5.74
CA PRO A 44 -7.74 11.01 6.60
C PRO A 44 -6.80 9.97 5.97
N ALA A 45 -5.54 9.94 6.42
CA ALA A 45 -4.52 9.05 5.87
C ALA A 45 -4.90 7.58 6.08
N PHE A 46 -4.86 6.81 5.01
CA PHE A 46 -5.10 5.37 5.02
C PHE A 46 -3.87 4.65 4.47
N TRP A 47 -3.38 3.65 5.20
CA TRP A 47 -2.16 2.91 4.86
C TRP A 47 -2.50 1.54 4.32
N ILE A 48 -1.75 1.12 3.30
CA ILE A 48 -1.83 -0.23 2.72
C ILE A 48 -0.44 -0.83 2.64
N TYR A 49 -0.38 -2.16 2.58
CA TYR A 49 0.84 -2.84 2.14
C TYR A 49 1.10 -2.59 0.66
N LYS A 50 2.36 -2.35 0.30
CA LYS A 50 2.83 -2.32 -1.08
C LYS A 50 2.69 -3.73 -1.70
N THR A 51 2.59 -3.79 -3.02
CA THR A 51 2.50 -5.05 -3.77
C THR A 51 3.86 -5.57 -4.27
N SER A 52 4.88 -4.72 -4.22
CA SER A 52 6.27 -5.06 -4.54
C SER A 52 7.20 -4.13 -3.76
N VAL A 53 8.20 -4.71 -3.13
CA VAL A 53 9.28 -4.01 -2.43
C VAL A 53 10.58 -4.73 -2.71
N THR A 54 11.59 -3.98 -3.13
CA THR A 54 12.94 -4.47 -3.42
C THR A 54 13.80 -4.43 -2.15
N LYS A 55 14.95 -5.12 -2.17
CA LYS A 55 15.91 -5.03 -1.06
C LYS A 55 16.48 -3.61 -0.91
N GLU A 56 16.63 -2.89 -2.02
CA GLU A 56 17.11 -1.50 -2.05
C GLU A 56 16.18 -0.55 -1.30
N ASP A 57 14.86 -0.76 -1.37
CA ASP A 57 13.88 0.05 -0.63
C ASP A 57 14.10 0.01 0.90
N PHE A 58 14.74 -1.05 1.42
CA PHE A 58 15.11 -1.13 2.83
C PHE A 58 16.43 -0.41 3.10
N CYS A 59 17.49 -0.77 2.39
CA CYS A 59 18.84 -0.36 2.77
C CYS A 59 19.25 1.03 2.26
N CYS A 60 18.60 1.54 1.22
CA CYS A 60 19.02 2.77 0.53
C CYS A 60 17.97 3.90 0.60
N GLN A 61 16.85 3.69 1.29
CA GLN A 61 15.80 4.71 1.41
C GLN A 61 15.46 5.00 2.88
N VAL A 62 15.01 6.23 3.13
CA VAL A 62 14.40 6.61 4.40
C VAL A 62 12.96 6.09 4.41
N GLY A 63 12.58 5.38 5.47
CA GLY A 63 11.22 4.88 5.63
C GLY A 63 10.19 6.03 5.66
N PRO A 64 8.92 5.76 5.37
CA PRO A 64 7.88 6.79 5.30
C PRO A 64 7.64 7.55 6.61
N ASP A 65 8.17 7.05 7.73
CA ASP A 65 8.13 7.68 9.05
C ASP A 65 9.49 8.23 9.52
N GLY A 66 10.45 8.41 8.60
CA GLY A 66 11.78 8.93 8.91
C GLY A 66 12.74 7.89 9.50
N SER A 67 12.36 6.61 9.51
CA SER A 67 13.16 5.52 10.05
C SER A 67 14.29 5.12 9.10
N LEU A 68 15.41 4.64 9.64
CA LEU A 68 16.61 4.27 8.89
C LEU A 68 16.96 2.79 9.08
N PHE A 69 17.54 2.19 8.04
CA PHE A 69 18.11 0.85 8.12
C PHE A 69 19.32 0.84 9.04
N ASN A 70 19.40 -0.19 9.90
CA ASN A 70 20.49 -0.34 10.86
C ASN A 70 21.33 -1.57 10.50
N TRP A 71 22.47 -1.32 9.85
CA TRP A 71 23.40 -2.37 9.43
C TRP A 71 23.98 -3.17 10.60
N SER A 72 24.21 -2.54 11.76
CA SER A 72 24.73 -3.23 12.95
C SER A 72 23.72 -4.26 13.48
N VAL A 73 22.42 -3.93 13.47
CA VAL A 73 21.35 -4.87 13.85
C VAL A 73 21.24 -6.02 12.85
N TYR A 74 21.32 -5.70 11.56
CA TYR A 74 21.25 -6.68 10.48
C TYR A 74 22.43 -7.68 10.55
N ILE A 75 23.67 -7.22 10.64
CA ILE A 75 24.87 -8.07 10.69
C ILE A 75 24.90 -8.96 11.95
N ALA A 76 24.28 -8.49 13.05
CA ALA A 76 24.17 -9.27 14.28
C ALA A 76 23.11 -10.39 14.23
N ARG A 77 22.37 -10.55 13.11
CA ARG A 77 21.44 -11.67 12.92
C ARG A 77 22.20 -12.98 12.65
N SER A 78 21.57 -14.09 12.99
CA SER A 78 22.08 -15.42 12.65
C SER A 78 22.09 -15.64 11.14
N LEU A 79 22.96 -16.54 10.67
CA LEU A 79 23.02 -16.90 9.24
C LEU A 79 21.69 -17.46 8.72
N GLN A 80 20.90 -18.12 9.56
CA GLN A 80 19.59 -18.67 9.16
C GLN A 80 18.58 -17.55 8.93
N GLU A 81 18.53 -16.56 9.82
CA GLU A 81 17.68 -15.36 9.68
C GLU A 81 18.07 -14.55 8.45
N LEU A 82 19.38 -14.37 8.20
CA LEU A 82 19.88 -13.66 7.01
C LEU A 82 19.52 -14.37 5.71
N LYS A 83 19.65 -15.69 5.65
CA LYS A 83 19.23 -16.48 4.49
C LYS A 83 17.71 -16.41 4.27
N ALA A 84 16.92 -16.51 5.33
CA ALA A 84 15.47 -16.36 5.25
C ALA A 84 15.07 -14.96 4.77
N TRP A 85 15.78 -13.92 5.20
CA TRP A 85 15.61 -12.56 4.69
C TRP A 85 15.92 -12.48 3.19
N ASP A 86 17.07 -12.98 2.76
CA ASP A 86 17.48 -12.93 1.35
C ASP A 86 16.55 -13.74 0.44
N GLU A 87 16.04 -14.87 0.91
CA GLU A 87 15.10 -15.71 0.16
C GLU A 87 13.79 -15.00 -0.15
N GLN A 88 13.33 -14.06 0.69
CA GLN A 88 12.15 -13.25 0.37
C GLN A 88 12.33 -12.42 -0.91
N PHE A 89 13.58 -12.11 -1.27
CA PHE A 89 13.93 -11.33 -2.45
C PHE A 89 14.53 -12.18 -3.58
N SER A 90 14.43 -13.52 -3.53
CA SER A 90 15.02 -14.40 -4.56
C SER A 90 14.48 -14.14 -5.97
N ARG A 91 13.32 -13.49 -6.07
CA ARG A 91 12.66 -13.04 -7.32
C ARG A 91 12.86 -11.54 -7.62
N GLY A 92 13.83 -10.89 -6.96
CA GLY A 92 14.14 -9.46 -7.10
C GLY A 92 13.30 -8.52 -6.22
N SER A 93 12.05 -8.89 -5.92
CA SER A 93 11.19 -8.16 -4.99
C SER A 93 10.31 -9.13 -4.19
N MET A 94 9.87 -8.70 -3.02
CA MET A 94 8.84 -9.40 -2.25
C MET A 94 7.50 -8.68 -2.35
N ASN A 95 6.40 -9.39 -2.10
CA ASN A 95 5.05 -8.81 -2.07
C ASN A 95 4.50 -8.72 -0.64
N PRO A 96 4.59 -7.56 0.03
CA PRO A 96 4.06 -7.37 1.37
C PRO A 96 2.55 -7.47 1.51
N SER A 97 1.79 -7.44 0.41
CA SER A 97 0.33 -7.60 0.46
C SER A 97 -0.09 -9.02 0.87
N LEU A 98 0.84 -9.98 0.90
CA LEU A 98 0.61 -11.33 1.39
C LEU A 98 0.85 -11.38 2.91
N PRO A 99 -0.11 -11.84 3.74
CA PRO A 99 -0.01 -11.77 5.20
C PRO A 99 1.22 -12.46 5.84
N ASN A 100 1.79 -13.46 5.16
CA ASN A 100 2.97 -14.19 5.64
C ASN A 100 4.26 -13.36 5.52
N VAL A 101 4.36 -12.42 4.58
CA VAL A 101 5.56 -11.60 4.37
C VAL A 101 5.84 -10.65 5.55
N PRO A 102 4.91 -9.77 5.98
CA PRO A 102 5.16 -8.91 7.14
C PRO A 102 5.31 -9.72 8.43
N SER A 103 4.73 -10.92 8.53
CA SER A 103 4.96 -11.85 9.64
C SER A 103 6.40 -12.37 9.66
N ALA A 104 6.92 -12.83 8.52
CA ALA A 104 8.32 -13.27 8.40
C ALA A 104 9.31 -12.16 8.80
N VAL A 105 9.05 -10.90 8.44
CA VAL A 105 9.86 -9.75 8.88
C VAL A 105 9.84 -9.60 10.41
N ARG A 106 8.68 -9.79 11.05
CA ARG A 106 8.58 -9.71 12.52
C ARG A 106 9.36 -10.83 13.22
N ASP A 107 9.38 -12.02 12.63
CA ASP A 107 10.05 -13.20 13.17
C ASP A 107 11.57 -13.10 13.02
N ILE A 108 12.06 -12.73 11.83
CA ILE A 108 13.49 -12.51 11.54
C ILE A 108 14.10 -11.43 12.45
N PHE A 109 13.32 -10.40 12.78
CA PHE A 109 13.73 -9.30 13.67
C PHE A 109 12.96 -9.32 15.00
N SER A 110 12.80 -10.50 15.59
CA SER A 110 11.97 -10.72 16.80
C SER A 110 12.57 -10.19 18.11
N GLY A 111 13.86 -9.84 18.15
CA GLY A 111 14.55 -9.40 19.36
C GLY A 111 13.92 -8.17 20.04
N GLY A 112 13.95 -8.16 21.38
CA GLY A 112 13.27 -7.14 22.20
C GLY A 112 14.10 -5.90 22.53
N THR A 113 15.38 -5.83 22.15
CA THR A 113 16.20 -4.65 22.44
C THR A 113 15.75 -3.47 21.60
N ALA A 114 15.83 -2.25 22.14
CA ALA A 114 15.36 -1.04 21.45
C ALA A 114 15.91 -0.87 20.01
N PRO A 115 17.20 -1.15 19.72
CA PRO A 115 17.70 -1.10 18.34
C PRO A 115 17.04 -2.13 17.42
N VAL A 116 16.76 -3.34 17.90
CA VAL A 116 16.10 -4.38 17.10
C VAL A 116 14.63 -4.03 16.85
N VAL A 117 13.93 -3.53 17.87
CA VAL A 117 12.55 -3.06 17.73
C VAL A 117 12.46 -1.92 16.71
N ALA A 118 13.37 -0.94 16.78
CA ALA A 118 13.42 0.17 15.82
C ALA A 118 13.75 -0.31 14.41
N HIS A 119 14.68 -1.26 14.24
CA HIS A 119 15.02 -1.84 12.95
C HIS A 119 13.85 -2.62 12.34
N ARG A 120 13.17 -3.46 13.14
CA ARG A 120 11.95 -4.15 12.71
C ARG A 120 10.88 -3.16 12.28
N GLN A 121 10.69 -2.09 13.05
CA GLN A 121 9.72 -1.05 12.73
C GLN A 121 10.07 -0.38 11.39
N HIS A 122 11.34 -0.04 11.16
CA HIS A 122 11.80 0.47 9.87
C HIS A 122 11.45 -0.47 8.72
N CYS A 123 11.76 -1.76 8.84
CA CYS A 123 11.41 -2.74 7.82
C CYS A 123 9.89 -2.76 7.58
N LEU A 124 9.07 -2.80 8.63
CA LEU A 124 7.59 -2.77 8.50
C LEU A 124 7.06 -1.45 7.90
N ASP A 125 7.72 -0.32 8.16
CA ASP A 125 7.36 0.98 7.57
C ASP A 125 7.61 0.97 6.06
N VAL A 126 8.73 0.41 5.62
CA VAL A 126 9.08 0.30 4.19
C VAL A 126 8.06 -0.57 3.43
N LEU A 127 7.41 -1.54 4.09
CA LEU A 127 6.38 -2.40 3.49
C LEU A 127 5.10 -1.66 3.14
N ARG A 128 4.84 -0.49 3.73
CA ARG A 128 3.57 0.22 3.61
C ARG A 128 3.71 1.54 2.88
N ARG A 129 2.58 2.04 2.37
CA ARG A 129 2.45 3.39 1.80
C ARG A 129 1.06 3.95 2.06
N ARG A 130 0.90 5.25 1.86
CA ARG A 130 -0.42 5.89 1.85
C ARG A 130 -1.16 5.53 0.56
N THR A 131 -2.47 5.40 0.65
CA THR A 131 -3.35 5.23 -0.50
C THR A 131 -3.68 6.55 -1.16
N THR A 132 -3.88 6.52 -2.47
CA THR A 132 -4.58 7.59 -3.17
C THR A 132 -6.07 7.58 -2.83
N VAL A 133 -6.80 8.64 -3.21
CA VAL A 133 -8.27 8.69 -3.06
C VAL A 133 -8.93 7.53 -3.79
N ALA A 134 -8.57 7.30 -5.07
CA ALA A 134 -9.13 6.21 -5.87
C ALA A 134 -8.84 4.83 -5.24
N GLU A 135 -7.60 4.60 -4.81
CA GLU A 135 -7.23 3.35 -4.14
C GLU A 135 -8.01 3.14 -2.85
N ARG A 136 -8.19 4.20 -2.03
CA ARG A 136 -8.95 4.11 -0.77
C ARG A 136 -10.39 3.71 -1.00
N VAL A 137 -11.05 4.23 -2.03
CA VAL A 137 -12.42 3.85 -2.40
C VAL A 137 -12.51 2.35 -2.71
N LEU A 138 -11.42 1.75 -3.17
CA LEU A 138 -11.35 0.36 -3.66
C LEU A 138 -10.56 -0.58 -2.74
N VAL A 139 -10.28 -0.16 -1.51
CA VAL A 139 -9.72 -1.03 -0.47
C VAL A 139 -10.72 -2.14 -0.16
N ILE A 140 -10.23 -3.37 0.02
CA ILE A 140 -11.07 -4.47 0.51
C ILE A 140 -11.47 -4.09 1.93
N THR A 141 -12.78 -3.99 2.17
CA THR A 141 -13.36 -3.41 3.39
C THR A 141 -12.64 -3.91 4.66
N PRO A 142 -12.19 -3.01 5.55
CA PRO A 142 -11.68 -3.38 6.87
C PRO A 142 -12.59 -4.41 7.55
N GLY A 143 -12.02 -5.50 8.05
CA GLY A 143 -12.79 -6.57 8.69
C GLY A 143 -13.41 -7.61 7.75
N ALA A 144 -13.32 -7.45 6.43
CA ALA A 144 -13.66 -8.54 5.51
C ALA A 144 -12.66 -9.69 5.68
N ALA A 145 -13.17 -10.92 5.80
CA ALA A 145 -12.34 -12.11 5.80
C ALA A 145 -11.72 -12.30 4.41
N ILE A 146 -10.40 -12.41 4.37
CA ILE A 146 -9.63 -12.72 3.18
C ILE A 146 -9.03 -14.12 3.41
N PRO A 147 -8.92 -14.98 2.38
CA PRO A 147 -8.20 -16.25 2.53
C PRO A 147 -6.80 -16.01 3.12
N GLY A 148 -6.59 -16.42 4.38
CA GLY A 148 -5.34 -16.22 5.12
C GLY A 148 -5.28 -15.03 6.09
N GLY A 149 -6.38 -14.30 6.36
CA GLY A 149 -6.40 -13.27 7.41
C GLY A 149 -7.58 -12.28 7.38
N THR A 150 -7.53 -11.26 8.23
CA THR A 150 -8.50 -10.15 8.28
C THR A 150 -7.94 -8.94 7.52
N ALA A 151 -8.75 -8.30 6.68
CA ALA A 151 -8.39 -7.01 6.07
C ALA A 151 -8.06 -5.98 7.16
N GLY A 152 -6.86 -5.38 7.13
CA GLY A 152 -6.44 -4.37 8.10
C GLY A 152 -7.32 -3.13 8.10
N ASP A 153 -7.24 -2.34 9.18
CA ASP A 153 -8.07 -1.14 9.38
C ASP A 153 -7.55 0.13 8.70
N GLY A 154 -6.39 0.04 8.03
CA GLY A 154 -5.77 1.15 7.33
C GLY A 154 -4.94 2.06 8.22
N THR A 155 -4.72 1.69 9.48
CA THR A 155 -3.75 2.37 10.34
C THR A 155 -2.32 1.99 9.96
N LYS A 156 -1.35 2.69 10.54
CA LYS A 156 0.07 2.32 10.43
C LYS A 156 0.31 0.91 10.97
N ALA A 157 -0.26 0.58 12.14
CA ALA A 157 -0.04 -0.69 12.82
C ALA A 157 -0.67 -1.88 12.06
N THR A 158 -1.83 -1.64 11.45
CA THR A 158 -2.61 -2.63 10.70
C THR A 158 -3.00 -2.08 9.33
N PRO A 159 -2.05 -1.97 8.37
CA PRO A 159 -2.34 -1.50 7.02
C PRO A 159 -3.42 -2.35 6.35
N GLY A 160 -4.29 -1.70 5.58
CA GLY A 160 -5.35 -2.36 4.83
C GLY A 160 -4.81 -3.18 3.67
N GLN A 161 -5.67 -4.07 3.14
CA GLN A 161 -5.38 -4.82 1.92
C GLN A 161 -6.05 -4.15 0.72
N LEU A 162 -5.29 -4.05 -0.37
CA LEU A 162 -5.72 -3.35 -1.55
C LEU A 162 -6.53 -4.26 -2.48
N GLY A 163 -7.67 -3.78 -2.96
CA GLY A 163 -8.44 -4.44 -4.04
C GLY A 163 -7.99 -4.02 -5.44
N TRP A 164 -7.40 -2.83 -5.57
CA TRP A 164 -6.88 -2.27 -6.81
C TRP A 164 -5.75 -1.26 -6.54
N SER A 165 -4.64 -1.33 -7.30
CA SER A 165 -3.58 -0.31 -7.31
C SER A 165 -3.42 0.28 -8.70
N GLY A 166 -3.17 1.58 -8.77
CA GLY A 166 -2.78 2.25 -10.00
C GLY A 166 -3.01 3.75 -9.94
N ASN A 167 -2.60 4.42 -11.01
CA ASN A 167 -2.98 5.80 -11.25
C ASN A 167 -4.21 5.81 -12.16
N VAL A 168 -5.13 6.73 -11.89
CA VAL A 168 -6.27 7.03 -12.77
C VAL A 168 -5.82 8.12 -13.73
N ASP A 169 -5.64 7.82 -15.01
CA ASP A 169 -5.31 8.82 -16.02
C ASP A 169 -6.59 9.51 -16.59
N VAL A 170 -6.41 10.48 -17.48
CA VAL A 170 -7.54 11.22 -18.09
C VAL A 170 -8.40 10.35 -19.02
N PHE A 171 -7.84 9.30 -19.61
CA PHE A 171 -8.60 8.36 -20.45
C PHE A 171 -9.43 7.42 -19.58
N ASP A 172 -8.87 7.00 -18.44
CA ASP A 172 -9.55 6.15 -17.47
C ASP A 172 -10.82 6.81 -16.92
N ILE A 173 -10.82 8.14 -16.75
CA ILE A 173 -12.01 8.89 -16.30
C ILE A 173 -13.21 8.65 -17.21
N ASN A 174 -13.03 8.73 -18.53
CA ASN A 174 -14.14 8.49 -19.46
C ASN A 174 -14.67 7.06 -19.34
N THR A 175 -13.77 6.07 -19.20
CA THR A 175 -14.16 4.67 -19.01
C THR A 175 -14.87 4.44 -17.68
N ILE A 176 -14.41 5.06 -16.59
CA ILE A 176 -15.02 4.97 -15.26
C ILE A 176 -16.43 5.58 -15.28
N MET A 177 -16.58 6.76 -15.89
CA MET A 177 -17.86 7.48 -15.88
C MET A 177 -18.90 6.88 -16.84
N ALA A 178 -18.45 6.12 -17.84
CA ALA A 178 -19.31 5.35 -18.74
C ALA A 178 -19.82 4.02 -18.14
N ALA A 179 -19.36 3.63 -16.94
CA ALA A 179 -19.84 2.40 -16.29
C ALA A 179 -21.38 2.42 -16.12
N PRO A 180 -22.09 1.30 -16.40
CA PRO A 180 -23.54 1.22 -16.32
C PRO A 180 -24.06 1.40 -14.88
#